data_AF-A0A9W5PJU1-F1
#
_entry.id   AF-A0A9W5PJU1-F1
#
_cell.length_a   1.000
_cell.length_b   1.000
_cell.length_c   1.000
_cell.angle_alpha   90.00
_cell.angle_beta   90.00
_cell.angle_gamma   90.00
#
_symmetry.space_group_name_H-M   'P 1'
#
loop_
_entity.id
_entity.type
_entity.pdbx_description
1 polymer ?
#
loop_
_entity_poly.entity_id
_entity_poly.type
_entity_poly.pdbx_seq_one_letter_code
_entity_poly.pdbx_strand_id
1 'polypeptide(L)'
;MIKPTDFKWKHYQPEIILLTVRWYLRYNLSLRDLVEMMEERGFSLVHTTIMRWVHQELNERIRTQLKLTNNSWRVAETYVKIKEEKMYGSVAKFLNR
;
A
#
# COMPACT_ATOMS: atom_id res chain seq x y z
N MET A 1 -0.32 20.41 17.98
CA MET A 1 0.51 19.66 17.01
C MET A 1 0.57 18.22 17.46
N ILE A 2 -0.24 17.35 16.85
CA ILE A 2 -0.25 15.91 17.16
C ILE A 2 1.00 15.33 16.52
N LYS A 3 1.98 14.89 17.32
CA LYS A 3 3.10 14.10 16.79
C LYS A 3 2.58 12.70 16.51
N PRO A 4 2.57 12.21 15.26
CA PRO A 4 2.19 10.83 14.99
C PRO A 4 3.29 9.93 15.56
N THR A 5 2.95 9.22 16.63
CA THR A 5 3.79 8.21 17.30
C THR A 5 4.07 6.99 16.42
N ASP A 6 3.50 6.95 15.21
CA ASP A 6 3.44 5.77 14.33
C ASP A 6 4.68 5.63 13.42
N PHE A 7 5.56 6.63 13.39
CA PHE A 7 6.79 6.63 12.58
C PHE A 7 8.06 6.25 13.36
N LYS A 8 7.91 5.66 14.55
CA LYS A 8 9.05 5.20 15.34
C LYS A 8 9.85 4.18 14.50
N TRP A 9 11.16 4.38 14.38
CA TRP A 9 12.12 3.56 13.61
C TRP A 9 12.12 3.70 12.08
N LYS A 10 11.48 4.74 11.52
CA LYS A 10 11.64 5.05 10.08
C LYS A 10 12.90 5.89 9.86
N HIS A 11 13.64 5.56 8.80
CA HIS A 11 14.86 6.28 8.40
C HIS A 11 14.58 7.70 7.85
N TYR A 12 13.35 7.94 7.39
CA TYR A 12 12.94 9.21 6.80
C TYR A 12 11.97 9.94 7.72
N GLN A 13 11.97 11.27 7.63
CA GLN A 13 11.05 12.12 8.38
C GLN A 13 9.59 11.76 8.04
N PRO A 14 8.69 11.68 9.04
CA PRO A 14 7.26 11.37 8.85
C PRO A 14 6.60 12.22 7.77
N GLU A 15 6.96 13.49 7.70
CA GLU A 15 6.42 14.48 6.78
C GLU A 15 6.70 14.11 5.31
N ILE A 16 7.90 13.58 5.03
CA ILE A 16 8.30 13.13 3.70
C ILE A 16 7.51 11.89 3.31
N ILE A 17 7.39 10.93 4.23
CA ILE A 17 6.66 9.68 4.00
C ILE A 17 5.19 9.99 3.67
N LEU A 18 4.55 10.80 4.51
CA LEU A 18 3.15 11.21 4.33
C LEU A 18 2.94 12.01 3.04
N LEU A 19 3.86 12.92 2.70
CA LEU A 19 3.78 13.68 1.45
C LEU A 19 3.83 12.76 0.23
N THR A 20 4.77 11.82 0.23
CA THR A 20 4.99 10.87 -0.88
C THR A 20 3.76 9.97 -1.06
N VAL A 21 3.26 9.38 0.02
CA VAL A 21 2.06 8.53 -0.03
C VAL A 21 0.83 9.35 -0.43
N ARG A 22 0.67 10.56 0.08
CA ARG A 22 -0.45 11.45 -0.28
C ARG A 22 -0.46 11.75 -1.78
N TRP A 23 0.69 12.03 -2.37
CA TRP A 23 0.76 12.30 -3.81
C TRP A 23 0.47 11.06 -4.64
N TYR A 24 1.00 9.91 -4.25
CA TYR A 24 0.68 8.63 -4.92
C TYR A 24 -0.81 8.32 -4.88
N LEU A 25 -1.48 8.56 -3.74
CA LEU A 25 -2.91 8.25 -3.59
C LEU A 25 -3.83 9.32 -4.21
N ARG A 26 -3.37 10.57 -4.32
CA ARG A 26 -4.18 11.69 -4.84
C ARG A 26 -4.07 11.84 -6.35
N TYR A 27 -2.90 11.60 -6.91
CA TYR A 27 -2.59 11.81 -8.32
C TYR A 27 -2.22 10.48 -8.98
N ASN A 28 -2.54 10.33 -10.27
CA ASN A 28 -2.21 9.13 -11.03
C ASN A 28 -0.73 9.14 -11.49
N LEU A 29 0.19 9.30 -10.54
CA LEU A 29 1.64 9.34 -10.77
C LEU A 29 2.23 7.93 -10.76
N SER A 30 3.22 7.68 -11.61
CA SER A 30 4.00 6.44 -11.51
C SER A 30 4.96 6.53 -10.31
N LEU A 31 5.38 5.37 -9.80
CA LEU A 31 6.40 5.32 -8.74
C LEU A 31 7.74 5.93 -9.20
N ARG A 32 8.02 5.93 -10.51
CA ARG A 32 9.23 6.53 -11.07
C ARG A 32 9.16 8.05 -11.01
N ASP A 33 8.04 8.64 -11.42
CA ASP A 33 7.83 10.09 -11.38
C ASP A 33 7.95 10.61 -9.94
N LEU A 34 7.40 9.85 -8.97
CA LEU A 34 7.52 10.18 -7.55
C LEU A 34 8.97 10.12 -7.03
N VAL A 35 9.80 9.21 -7.54
CA VAL A 35 11.22 9.16 -7.19
C VAL A 35 11.94 10.40 -7.75
N GLU A 36 11.70 10.73 -9.02
CA GLU A 36 12.29 11.88 -9.69
C GLU A 36 11.92 13.20 -8.99
N MET A 37 10.63 13.40 -8.67
CA MET A 37 10.17 14.57 -7.90
C MET A 37 10.78 14.68 -6.51
N MET A 38 11.13 13.55 -5.88
CA MET A 38 11.77 13.54 -4.56
C MET A 38 13.26 13.80 -4.68
N GLU A 39 13.89 13.33 -5.74
CA GLU A 39 15.28 13.61 -6.08
C GLU A 39 15.51 15.10 -6.38
N GLU A 40 14.61 15.73 -7.14
CA GLU A 40 14.60 17.20 -7.35
C GLU A 40 14.52 17.99 -6.04
N ARG A 41 13.92 17.40 -5.00
CA ARG A 41 13.81 17.98 -3.65
C ARG A 41 14.98 17.64 -2.74
N GLY A 42 15.98 16.93 -3.25
CA GLY A 42 17.18 16.53 -2.52
C GLY A 42 17.05 15.21 -1.75
N PHE A 43 16.02 14.41 -2.00
CA PHE A 43 15.82 13.12 -1.36
C PHE A 43 16.11 11.96 -2.31
N SER A 44 17.17 11.20 -2.03
CA SER A 44 17.44 9.94 -2.74
C SER A 44 16.51 8.84 -2.21
N LEU A 45 15.50 8.49 -3.02
CA LEU A 45 14.53 7.44 -2.74
C LEU A 45 14.57 6.36 -3.83
N VAL A 46 14.23 5.13 -3.44
CA VAL A 46 14.01 4.02 -4.37
C VAL A 46 12.52 3.76 -4.47
N HIS A 47 12.03 3.43 -5.68
CA HIS A 47 10.61 3.13 -5.93
C HIS A 47 10.03 2.06 -4.98
N THR A 48 10.84 1.06 -4.58
CA THR A 48 10.46 0.01 -3.63
C THR A 48 10.19 0.56 -2.23
N THR A 49 10.91 1.59 -1.81
CA THR A 49 10.69 2.27 -0.52
C THR A 49 9.32 2.94 -0.50
N ILE A 50 8.97 3.64 -1.58
CA ILE A 50 7.67 4.30 -1.75
C ILE A 50 6.55 3.26 -1.77
N MET A 51 6.71 2.19 -2.56
CA MET A 51 5.76 1.08 -2.64
C MET A 51 5.49 0.45 -1.26
N ARG A 52 6.53 0.27 -0.44
CA ARG A 52 6.40 -0.25 0.92
C ARG A 52 5.59 0.67 1.82
N TRP A 53 5.80 1.98 1.75
CA TRP A 53 5.02 2.95 2.53
C TRP A 53 3.55 2.96 2.13
N VAL A 54 3.27 2.98 0.83
CA VAL A 54 1.90 2.92 0.29
C VAL A 54 1.18 1.65 0.76
N HIS A 55 1.83 0.49 0.67
CA HIS A 55 1.24 -0.77 1.11
C HIS A 55 0.97 -0.78 2.62
N GLN A 56 1.87 -0.23 3.44
CA GLN A 56 1.66 -0.18 4.89
C GLN A 56 0.43 0.67 5.22
N GLU A 57 0.36 1.88 4.67
CA GLU A 57 -0.76 2.82 4.87
C GLU A 57 -2.10 2.24 4.41
N LEU A 58 -2.10 1.58 3.24
CA LEU A 58 -3.30 0.94 2.71
C LEU A 58 -3.72 -0.25 3.56
N ASN A 59 -2.78 -1.09 4.01
CA ASN A 59 -3.09 -2.24 4.85
C ASN A 59 -3.66 -1.83 6.21
N GLU A 60 -3.13 -0.78 6.84
CA GLU A 60 -3.67 -0.28 8.10
C GLU A 60 -5.11 0.22 7.93
N ARG A 61 -5.39 0.97 6.86
CA ARG A 61 -6.75 1.40 6.53
C ARG A 61 -7.68 0.23 6.23
N ILE A 62 -7.26 -0.72 5.39
CA ILE A 62 -8.06 -1.90 5.03
C ILE A 62 -8.36 -2.73 6.29
N ARG A 63 -7.37 -2.97 7.16
CA ARG A 63 -7.56 -3.75 8.39
C ARG A 63 -8.63 -3.16 9.30
N THR A 64 -8.74 -1.84 9.41
CA THR A 64 -9.81 -1.20 10.19
C THR A 64 -11.21 -1.39 9.58
N GLN A 65 -11.30 -1.59 8.27
CA GLN A 65 -12.56 -1.85 7.57
C GLN A 65 -12.90 -3.34 7.47
N LEU A 66 -11.92 -4.23 7.66
CA LEU A 66 -12.12 -5.67 7.68
C LEU A 66 -12.72 -6.08 9.02
N LYS A 67 -13.92 -6.67 8.98
CA LYS A 67 -14.55 -7.30 10.15
C LYS A 67 -13.66 -8.47 10.67
N LEU A 68 -13.66 -8.72 11.98
CA LEU A 68 -13.03 -9.88 12.64
C LEU A 68 -13.55 -11.18 12.06
N THR A 69 -12.72 -11.97 11.36
CA THR A 69 -13.14 -13.13 10.56
C THR A 69 -13.71 -14.28 11.41
N ASN A 70 -14.92 -14.75 11.06
CA ASN A 70 -15.51 -15.98 11.61
C ASN A 70 -14.76 -17.24 11.10
N ASN A 71 -14.90 -18.39 11.78
CA ASN A 71 -14.18 -19.64 11.46
C ASN A 71 -14.62 -20.33 10.14
N SER A 72 -15.56 -19.76 9.40
CA SER A 72 -16.01 -20.30 8.11
C SER A 72 -15.33 -19.59 6.94
N TRP A 73 -14.60 -20.34 6.12
CA TRP A 73 -14.03 -19.85 4.87
C TRP A 73 -14.92 -20.23 3.68
N ARG A 74 -15.04 -19.34 2.70
CA ARG A 74 -15.56 -19.69 1.37
C ARG A 74 -14.47 -19.41 0.35
N VAL A 75 -14.16 -20.39 -0.50
CA VAL A 75 -13.25 -20.22 -1.63
C VAL A 75 -14.06 -19.87 -2.86
N ALA A 76 -13.69 -18.77 -3.51
CA ALA A 76 -14.12 -18.48 -4.86
C ALA A 76 -12.90 -18.60 -5.78
N GLU A 77 -13.03 -19.38 -6.85
CA GLU A 77 -12.04 -19.40 -7.91
C GLU A 77 -12.32 -18.24 -8.85
N THR A 78 -11.30 -17.44 -9.13
CA THR A 78 -11.40 -16.31 -10.07
C THR A 78 -10.23 -16.37 -11.04
N TYR A 79 -10.55 -16.30 -12.33
CA TYR A 79 -9.57 -16.30 -13.40
C TYR A 79 -9.07 -14.88 -13.63
N VAL A 80 -7.80 -14.62 -13.33
CA VAL A 80 -7.15 -13.34 -13.62
C VAL A 80 -6.14 -13.56 -14.74
N LYS A 81 -6.29 -12.81 -15.83
CA LYS A 81 -5.34 -12.82 -16.96
C LYS A 81 -4.23 -11.81 -16.65
N ILE A 82 -3.01 -12.28 -16.46
CA ILE A 82 -1.84 -11.43 -16.21
C ILE A 82 -0.85 -11.67 -17.35
N LYS A 83 -0.50 -10.60 -18.08
CA LYS A 83 0.46 -10.65 -19.21
C LYS A 83 0.20 -11.81 -20.19
N GLU A 84 -1.05 -11.97 -20.59
CA GLU A 84 -1.54 -12.96 -21.56
C GLU A 84 -1.65 -14.42 -21.10
N GLU A 85 -1.06 -14.79 -19.96
CA GLU A 85 -1.24 -16.10 -19.37
C GLU A 85 -2.43 -16.12 -18.40
N LYS A 86 -3.22 -17.21 -18.44
CA LYS A 86 -4.27 -17.47 -17.46
C LYS A 86 -3.62 -18.04 -16.21
N MET A 87 -3.57 -17.25 -15.14
CA MET A 87 -3.03 -17.71 -13.87
C MET A 87 -4.17 -18.18 -12.98
N TYR A 88 -4.03 -19.37 -12.40
CA TYR A 88 -4.98 -19.91 -11.43
C TYR A 88 -4.77 -19.21 -10.09
N GLY A 89 -5.80 -18.51 -9.61
CA GLY A 89 -5.82 -17.87 -8.31
C GLY A 89 -7.04 -18.30 -7.52
N SER A 90 -6.85 -19.10 -6.48
CA SER A 90 -7.89 -19.38 -5.49
C SER A 90 -7.88 -18.25 -4.47
N VAL A 91 -8.96 -17.48 -4.39
CA VAL A 91 -9.10 -16.43 -3.36
C VAL A 91 -10.02 -16.95 -2.27
N ALA A 92 -9.44 -17.28 -1.12
CA ALA A 92 -10.20 -17.56 0.08
C ALA A 92 -10.72 -16.25 0.65
N LYS A 93 -12.04 -16.07 0.70
CA LYS A 93 -12.68 -14.95 1.41
C LYS A 93 -13.14 -15.44 2.78
N PHE A 94 -12.64 -14.78 3.81
CA PHE A 94 -13.22 -14.90 5.14
C PHE A 94 -14.51 -14.09 5.18
N LEU A 95 -15.64 -14.77 5.31
CA LEU A 95 -16.95 -14.14 5.40
C LEU A 95 -17.29 -13.90 6.87
N ASN A 96 -17.62 -12.66 7.19
CA ASN A 96 -18.30 -12.34 8.43
C ASN A 96 -19.80 -12.31 8.24
N ARG A 97 -20.51 -13.01 9.13
CA ARG A 97 -21.96 -12.93 9.24
C ARG A 97 -22.40 -11.52 9.59
#